data_AF-A0AA35KIG6-F1
#
_entry.id   AF-A0AA35KIG6-F1
#
_cell.length_a   1.000
_cell.length_b   1.000
_cell.length_c   1.000
_cell.angle_alpha   90.00
_cell.angle_beta   90.00
_cell.angle_gamma   90.00
#
_symmetry.space_group_name_H-M   'P 1'
#
loop_
_entity.id
_entity.type
_entity.pdbx_description
1 polymer ?
#
loop_
_entity_poly.entity_id
_entity_poly.type
_entity_poly.pdbx_seq_one_letter_code
_entity_poly.pdbx_strand_id
1 'polypeptide(L)'
;MIPEEESPPGGEADADGGLPLLLLPCDGGSVRKGCDPLAQTQRSKLQHRRARINQQINKEMRMRAGAENLFRATNNHKVKETVALELSYVNSNLQLLKEELEELNSCMDVYQNDR
;
A
#
# COMPACT_ATOMS: atom_id res chain seq x y z
N MET A 1 -4.05 -59.43 -6.52
CA MET A 1 -2.76 -59.92 -7.04
C MET A 1 -1.72 -58.88 -6.69
N ILE A 2 -0.86 -59.20 -5.71
CA ILE A 2 0.39 -58.48 -5.43
C ILE A 2 1.50 -59.29 -6.12
N PRO A 3 2.47 -58.62 -6.72
CA PRO A 3 3.84 -58.82 -6.23
C PRO A 3 4.51 -57.48 -5.90
N GLU A 4 5.14 -57.49 -4.72
CA GLU A 4 6.21 -56.59 -4.28
C GLU A 4 7.57 -57.08 -4.83
N GLU A 5 8.62 -56.33 -4.47
CA GLU A 5 10.06 -56.45 -4.76
C GLU A 5 10.51 -55.73 -6.03
N GLU A 6 11.36 -54.71 -5.95
CA GLU A 6 12.75 -54.84 -5.48
C GLU A 6 13.21 -53.67 -4.57
N SER A 7 13.99 -54.02 -3.55
CA SER A 7 14.62 -53.15 -2.54
C SER A 7 16.09 -52.76 -2.92
N PRO A 8 16.84 -51.96 -2.13
CA PRO A 8 17.77 -50.87 -2.55
C PRO A 8 19.26 -51.33 -2.44
N PRO A 9 20.33 -50.55 -2.10
CA PRO A 9 20.55 -49.11 -1.89
C PRO A 9 21.89 -48.55 -2.47
N GLY A 10 22.06 -47.23 -2.37
CA GLY A 10 23.36 -46.56 -2.21
C GLY A 10 23.05 -45.15 -1.71
N GLY A 11 23.31 -44.76 -0.46
CA GLY A 11 24.54 -44.96 0.32
C GLY A 11 25.57 -43.96 -0.22
N GLU A 12 26.02 -42.93 0.49
CA GLU A 12 25.90 -42.56 1.89
C GLU A 12 26.57 -41.18 2.10
N ALA A 13 26.09 -40.45 3.11
CA ALA A 13 26.84 -39.55 3.99
C ALA A 13 27.45 -38.23 3.42
N ASP A 14 27.47 -37.10 4.13
CA ASP A 14 27.44 -36.90 5.58
C ASP A 14 27.00 -35.46 5.93
N ALA A 15 26.51 -35.34 7.18
CA ALA A 15 26.54 -34.22 8.15
C ALA A 15 26.77 -32.77 7.65
N ASP A 16 26.13 -31.72 8.15
CA ASP A 16 25.68 -31.41 9.51
C ASP A 16 24.93 -30.07 9.36
N GLY A 17 23.73 -29.90 9.91
CA GLY A 17 23.65 -29.19 11.18
C GLY A 17 23.16 -27.75 11.01
N GLY A 18 21.91 -27.50 11.42
CA GLY A 18 21.51 -26.21 11.98
C GLY A 18 20.90 -25.20 11.01
N LEU A 19 19.56 -25.17 10.96
CA LEU A 19 18.86 -23.89 10.87
C LEU A 19 19.08 -23.14 12.20
N PRO A 20 19.45 -21.85 12.16
CA PRO A 20 18.53 -20.90 12.76
C PRO A 20 18.47 -19.58 11.98
N LEU A 21 17.32 -19.31 11.38
CA LEU A 21 16.47 -18.13 11.63
C LEU A 21 17.14 -16.88 12.26
N LEU A 22 18.22 -16.29 11.73
CA LEU A 22 18.69 -14.96 12.15
C LEU A 22 19.39 -14.19 11.01
N LEU A 23 18.84 -13.01 10.71
CA LEU A 23 19.45 -11.83 10.09
C LEU A 23 20.34 -12.05 8.84
N LEU A 24 19.71 -11.97 7.67
CA LEU A 24 20.45 -11.51 6.48
C LEU A 24 20.81 -10.02 6.65
N PRO A 25 22.08 -9.61 6.48
CA PRO A 25 22.46 -8.21 6.39
C PRO A 25 21.89 -7.62 5.10
N CYS A 26 21.06 -6.59 5.22
CA CYS A 26 20.71 -5.71 4.11
C CYS A 26 21.95 -4.89 3.72
N ASP A 27 22.86 -5.47 2.95
CA ASP A 27 23.92 -4.75 2.27
C ASP A 27 23.56 -4.60 0.79
N GLY A 28 23.16 -3.38 0.44
CA GLY A 28 22.60 -3.03 -0.86
C GLY A 28 22.21 -1.57 -0.84
N GLY A 29 23.22 -0.71 -0.76
CA GLY A 29 23.08 0.73 -0.63
C GLY A 29 22.10 1.33 -1.63
N SER A 30 21.00 1.85 -1.10
CA SER A 30 20.41 3.06 -1.64
C SER A 30 20.12 3.94 -0.45
N VAL A 31 21.04 4.88 -0.24
CA VAL A 31 20.85 6.14 0.48
C VAL A 31 19.37 6.35 0.77
N ARG A 32 18.98 6.27 2.04
CA ARG A 32 17.72 6.89 2.47
C ARG A 32 17.88 8.34 2.03
N LYS A 33 17.31 8.69 0.88
CA LYS A 33 17.34 10.04 0.33
C LYS A 33 16.33 10.81 1.17
N GLY A 34 16.67 10.99 2.44
CA GLY A 34 16.06 11.96 3.31
C GLY A 34 16.25 13.29 2.60
N CYS A 35 15.13 13.93 2.30
CA CYS A 35 15.13 15.27 1.75
C CYS A 35 15.93 16.15 2.73
N ASP A 36 16.98 16.78 2.24
CA ASP A 36 17.71 17.78 2.99
C ASP A 36 16.70 18.88 3.39
N PRO A 37 16.48 19.14 4.69
CA PRO A 37 15.46 20.10 5.15
C PRO A 37 15.74 21.51 4.65
N LEU A 38 16.98 21.80 4.24
CA LEU A 38 17.41 23.11 3.73
C LEU A 38 17.33 23.23 2.20
N ALA A 39 17.24 22.13 1.46
CA ALA A 39 17.14 22.12 0.00
C ALA A 39 15.78 21.56 -0.45
N GLN A 40 14.71 22.33 -0.20
CA GLN A 40 13.38 21.94 -0.68
C GLN A 40 13.26 22.22 -2.18
N THR A 41 13.79 21.31 -2.98
CA THR A 41 13.64 21.33 -4.44
C THR A 41 12.15 21.30 -4.83
N GLN A 42 11.82 21.82 -6.01
CA GLN A 42 10.44 21.77 -6.53
C GLN A 42 9.90 20.33 -6.55
N ARG A 43 10.77 19.36 -6.86
CA ARG A 43 10.47 17.92 -6.79
C ARG A 43 10.11 17.45 -5.39
N SER A 44 10.89 17.85 -4.37
CA SER A 44 10.61 17.50 -2.97
C SER A 44 9.25 18.05 -2.53
N LYS A 45 8.91 19.29 -2.90
CA LYS A 45 7.59 19.89 -2.58
C LYS A 45 6.43 19.11 -3.20
N LEU A 46 6.56 18.73 -4.48
CA LEU A 46 5.55 17.92 -5.18
C LEU A 46 5.38 16.54 -4.54
N GLN A 47 6.47 15.88 -4.13
CA GLN A 47 6.42 14.59 -3.44
C GLN A 47 5.72 14.67 -2.08
N HIS A 48 5.96 15.72 -1.29
CA HIS A 48 5.27 15.92 -0.01
C HIS A 48 3.76 16.12 -0.23
N ARG A 49 3.38 16.91 -1.23
CA ARG A 49 1.97 17.10 -1.59
C ARG A 49 1.33 15.79 -2.06
N ARG A 50 2.01 15.00 -2.91
CA ARG A 50 1.57 13.65 -3.33
C ARG A 50 1.32 12.73 -2.15
N ALA A 51 2.27 12.68 -1.20
CA ALA A 51 2.15 11.86 -0.01
C ALA A 51 0.93 12.27 0.84
N ARG A 52 0.70 13.58 1.00
CA ARG A 52 -0.46 14.12 1.72
C ARG A 52 -1.79 13.74 1.04
N ILE A 53 -1.89 13.88 -0.28
CA ILE A 53 -3.09 13.50 -1.04
C ILE A 53 -3.36 11.99 -0.89
N ASN A 54 -2.33 11.14 -1.00
CA ASN A 54 -2.47 9.69 -0.78
C ASN A 54 -2.94 9.35 0.63
N GLN A 55 -2.45 10.06 1.66
CA GLN A 55 -2.93 9.88 3.03
C GLN A 55 -4.41 10.26 3.15
N GLN A 56 -4.84 11.34 2.49
CA GLN A 56 -6.24 11.76 2.46
C GLN A 56 -7.12 10.74 1.72
N ILE A 57 -6.71 10.26 0.54
CA ILE A 57 -7.44 9.21 -0.20
C ILE A 57 -7.63 7.96 0.67
N ASN A 58 -6.57 7.49 1.33
CA ASN A 58 -6.66 6.33 2.23
C ASN A 58 -7.56 6.57 3.45
N LYS A 59 -7.63 7.82 3.93
CA LYS A 59 -8.56 8.21 4.99
C LYS A 59 -10.00 8.17 4.48
N GLU A 60 -10.29 8.79 3.35
CA GLU A 60 -11.64 8.82 2.76
C GLU A 60 -12.13 7.43 2.37
N MET A 61 -11.26 6.57 1.83
CA MET A 61 -11.59 5.16 1.55
C MET A 61 -12.03 4.41 2.82
N ARG A 62 -11.34 4.64 3.96
CA ARG A 62 -11.72 4.04 5.24
C ARG A 62 -13.02 4.62 5.80
N MET A 63 -13.20 5.94 5.71
CA MET A 63 -14.45 6.60 6.12
C MET A 63 -15.64 6.08 5.33
N ARG A 64 -15.48 5.93 4.01
CA ARG A 64 -16.49 5.36 3.11
C ARG A 64 -16.87 3.96 3.53
N ALA A 65 -15.89 3.08 3.72
CA ALA A 65 -16.14 1.71 4.17
C ALA A 65 -16.86 1.66 5.53
N GLY A 66 -16.50 2.56 6.46
CA GLY A 66 -17.18 2.70 7.74
C GLY A 66 -18.64 3.13 7.61
N ALA A 67 -18.90 4.13 6.77
CA ALA A 67 -20.26 4.61 6.48
C ALA A 67 -21.11 3.54 5.77
N GLU A 68 -20.56 2.83 4.78
CA GLU A 68 -21.24 1.73 4.09
C GLU A 68 -21.59 0.58 5.04
N ASN A 69 -20.68 0.25 5.98
CA ASN A 69 -20.95 -0.75 7.00
C ASN A 69 -22.08 -0.32 7.93
N LEU A 70 -22.04 0.93 8.44
CA LEU A 70 -23.10 1.47 9.28
C LEU A 70 -24.46 1.50 8.56
N PHE A 71 -24.48 1.88 7.28
CA PHE A 71 -25.69 1.89 6.46
C PHE A 71 -26.34 0.50 6.36
N ARG A 72 -25.52 -0.55 6.23
CA ARG A 72 -25.98 -1.94 6.18
C ARG A 72 -26.40 -2.47 7.55
N ALA A 73 -25.71 -2.08 8.61
CA ALA A 73 -25.94 -2.59 9.97
C ALA A 73 -27.15 -1.94 10.66
N THR A 74 -27.49 -0.70 10.31
CA THR A 74 -28.61 0.02 10.94
C THR A 74 -29.95 -0.29 10.28
N ASN A 75 -31.01 -0.41 11.09
CA ASN A 75 -32.41 -0.47 10.62
C ASN A 75 -33.17 0.84 10.90
N ASN A 76 -32.53 1.84 11.51
CA ASN A 76 -33.15 3.12 11.77
C ASN A 76 -33.15 3.99 10.51
N HIS A 77 -34.33 4.41 10.05
CA HIS A 77 -34.48 5.13 8.79
C HIS A 77 -33.82 6.51 8.79
N LYS A 78 -33.90 7.25 9.90
CA LYS A 78 -33.24 8.57 10.03
C LYS A 78 -31.73 8.45 9.93
N VAL A 79 -31.15 7.43 10.57
CA VAL A 79 -29.72 7.17 10.49
C VAL A 79 -29.31 6.79 9.06
N LYS A 80 -30.12 6.01 8.34
CA LYS A 80 -29.86 5.69 6.92
C LYS A 80 -29.83 6.93 6.03
N GLU A 81 -30.77 7.85 6.22
CA GLU A 81 -30.80 9.11 5.47
C GLU A 81 -29.54 9.95 5.71
N THR A 82 -29.14 10.11 6.98
CA THR A 82 -27.89 10.82 7.33
C THR A 82 -26.67 10.12 6.73
N VAL A 83 -26.57 8.80 6.87
CA VAL A 83 -25.43 8.05 6.34
C VAL A 83 -25.37 8.12 4.81
N ALA A 84 -26.50 8.17 4.11
CA ALA A 84 -26.53 8.33 2.66
C ALA A 84 -25.99 9.69 2.21
N LEU A 85 -26.30 10.77 2.96
CA LEU A 85 -25.73 12.10 2.72
C LEU A 85 -24.22 12.12 2.97
N GLU A 86 -23.77 11.57 4.09
CA GLU A 86 -22.34 11.48 4.43
C GLU A 86 -21.58 10.64 3.40
N LEU A 87 -22.16 9.53 2.94
CA LEU A 87 -21.55 8.69 1.92
C LEU A 87 -21.36 9.45 0.60
N SER A 88 -22.35 10.27 0.23
CA SER A 88 -22.28 11.13 -0.96
C SER A 88 -21.18 12.18 -0.81
N TYR A 89 -21.07 12.81 0.38
CA TYR A 89 -20.01 13.76 0.70
C TYR A 89 -18.62 13.13 0.60
N VAL A 90 -18.39 12.00 1.26
CA VAL A 90 -17.12 11.27 1.23
C VAL A 90 -16.76 10.84 -0.20
N ASN A 91 -17.75 10.43 -1.00
CA ASN A 91 -17.52 10.02 -2.38
C ASN A 91 -17.09 11.20 -3.27
N SER A 92 -17.73 12.36 -3.15
CA SER A 92 -17.31 13.58 -3.86
C SER A 92 -15.90 14.03 -3.45
N ASN A 93 -15.58 13.96 -2.15
CA ASN A 93 -14.24 14.30 -1.66
C ASN A 93 -13.17 13.34 -2.19
N LEU A 94 -13.47 12.04 -2.23
CA LEU A 94 -12.59 11.03 -2.81
C LEU A 94 -12.30 11.31 -4.29
N GLN A 95 -13.31 11.75 -5.04
CA GLN A 95 -13.16 12.11 -6.45
C GLN A 95 -12.22 13.31 -6.61
N LEU A 96 -12.44 14.40 -5.87
CA LEU A 96 -11.59 15.59 -5.92
C LEU A 96 -10.13 15.26 -5.58
N LEU A 97 -9.89 14.43 -4.56
CA LEU A 97 -8.53 14.03 -4.18
C LEU A 97 -7.84 13.18 -5.26
N LYS A 98 -8.59 12.36 -6.00
CA LYS A 98 -8.05 11.59 -7.12
C LYS A 98 -7.71 12.48 -8.31
N GLU A 99 -8.58 13.42 -8.64
CA GLU A 99 -8.33 14.43 -9.67
C GLU A 99 -7.06 15.25 -9.32
N GLU A 100 -6.95 15.74 -8.08
CA GLU A 100 -5.75 16.47 -7.62
C GLU A 100 -4.47 15.61 -7.69
N LEU A 101 -4.57 14.30 -7.42
CA LEU A 101 -3.46 13.37 -7.53
C LEU A 101 -3.02 13.18 -8.99
N GLU A 102 -3.98 13.05 -9.91
CA GLU A 102 -3.74 12.91 -11.34
C GLU A 102 -3.08 14.16 -11.92
N GLU A 103 -3.59 15.35 -11.58
CA GLU A 103 -2.98 16.63 -11.93
C GLU A 103 -1.54 16.73 -11.42
N LEU A 104 -1.30 16.35 -10.16
CA LEU A 104 0.03 16.40 -9.57
C LEU A 104 0.99 15.42 -10.25
N ASN A 105 0.54 14.22 -10.61
CA ASN A 105 1.35 13.25 -11.33
C ASN A 105 1.77 13.80 -12.71
N SER A 106 0.85 14.43 -13.43
CA SER A 106 1.15 15.12 -14.70
C SER A 106 2.23 16.20 -14.54
N CYS A 107 2.15 17.04 -13.49
CA CYS A 107 3.20 18.03 -13.19
C CYS A 107 4.55 17.40 -12.82
N MET A 108 4.55 16.20 -12.24
CA MET A 108 5.77 15.49 -11.87
C MET A 108 6.45 14.79 -13.06
N ASP A 109 5.70 14.39 -14.08
CA ASP A 109 6.25 13.70 -15.26
C ASP A 109 7.26 14.56 -16.01
N VAL A 110 7.07 15.89 -16.03
CA VAL A 110 8.01 16.87 -16.60
C VAL A 110 9.41 16.78 -15.98
N TYR A 111 9.53 16.36 -14.72
CA TYR A 111 10.82 16.21 -14.01
C TYR A 111 11.37 14.77 -14.04
N GLN A 112 10.66 13.84 -14.68
CA GLN A 112 11.02 12.43 -14.76
C GLN A 112 11.43 11.99 -16.17
N ASN A 113 11.10 12.76 -17.20
CA ASN A 113 11.32 12.42 -18.61
C ASN A 113 12.75 12.66 -19.14
N ASP A 114 13.72 13.02 -18.30
CA ASP A 114 15.13 13.19 -18.69
C ASP A 114 15.93 11.86 -18.62
N ARG A 115 15.46 10.80 -19.31
CA ARG A 115 16.16 9.50 -19.33
C ARG A 115 16.34 8.94 -20.73
#